data_AF-A0A1Z2SBY1-F1
#
_entry.id   AF-A0A1Z2SBY1-F1
#
_cell.length_a   1.000
_cell.length_b   1.000
_cell.length_c   1.000
_cell.angle_alpha   90.00
_cell.angle_beta   90.00
_cell.angle_gamma   90.00
#
_symmetry.space_group_name_H-M   'P 1'
#
loop_
_entity.id
_entity.type
_entity.pdbx_description
1 polymer ?
#
loop_
_entity_poly.entity_id
_entity_poly.type
_entity_poly.pdbx_seq_one_letter_code
_entity_poly.pdbx_strand_id
1 'polypeptide(L)'
;MSKMIKNWIYNGVHLMNFPVSNTDENGQRMNQSLSSAFLTAAYQQERWSEVRAERNTRIAATDSIYMRHSRELWTGKIVDDADNPTTLSSGNLAKLNDYVQTLADIPQQYSDPDAVVWPSFPEF
;
A
#
# COMPACT_ATOMS: atom_id res chain seq x y z
N MET A 1 5.73 -20.89 2.55
CA MET A 1 4.60 -20.84 1.59
C MET A 1 5.19 -20.71 0.19
N SER A 2 4.64 -21.43 -0.80
CA SER A 2 5.01 -21.22 -2.20
C SER A 2 4.44 -19.88 -2.69
N LYS A 3 5.22 -19.09 -3.43
CA LYS A 3 4.74 -17.84 -4.02
C LYS A 3 3.77 -18.16 -5.16
N MET A 4 2.60 -17.53 -5.13
CA MET A 4 1.50 -17.78 -6.06
C MET A 4 1.06 -16.47 -6.71
N ILE A 5 0.88 -16.50 -8.03
CA ILE A 5 0.24 -15.42 -8.79
C ILE A 5 -1.26 -15.68 -8.73
N LYS A 6 -2.03 -14.76 -8.15
CA LYS A 6 -3.47 -15.00 -7.90
C LYS A 6 -4.27 -14.81 -9.17
N ASN A 7 -4.12 -13.65 -9.80
CA ASN A 7 -4.85 -13.29 -11.01
C ASN A 7 -4.17 -12.09 -11.68
N TRP A 8 -3.33 -12.35 -12.68
CA TRP A 8 -2.54 -11.29 -13.34
C TRP A 8 -2.40 -11.54 -14.84
N ILE A 9 -2.47 -10.47 -15.64
CA ILE A 9 -2.14 -10.51 -17.07
C ILE A 9 -0.77 -9.86 -17.26
N TYR A 10 0.21 -10.63 -17.72
CA TYR A 10 1.57 -10.15 -17.96
C TYR A 10 2.01 -10.45 -19.39
N ASN A 11 2.37 -9.41 -20.14
CA ASN A 11 2.72 -9.49 -21.56
C ASN A 11 1.73 -10.33 -22.40
N GLY A 12 0.42 -10.19 -22.13
CA GLY A 12 -0.65 -10.88 -22.86
C GLY A 12 -0.95 -12.30 -22.37
N VAL A 13 -0.22 -12.84 -21.39
CA VAL A 13 -0.49 -14.14 -20.78
C VAL A 13 -1.29 -13.95 -19.49
N HIS A 14 -2.43 -14.63 -19.39
CA HIS A 14 -3.25 -14.64 -18.17
C HIS A 14 -2.79 -15.77 -17.24
N LEU A 15 -2.38 -15.39 -16.04
CA LEU A 15 -1.92 -16.28 -14.98
C LEU A 15 -2.94 -16.22 -13.84
N MET A 16 -3.61 -17.35 -13.57
CA MET A 16 -4.59 -17.47 -12.50
C MET A 16 -4.21 -18.62 -11.59
N ASN A 17 -4.03 -18.34 -10.30
CA ASN A 17 -3.54 -19.28 -9.29
C ASN A 17 -2.30 -20.07 -9.78
N PHE A 18 -1.33 -19.36 -10.38
CA PHE A 18 -0.16 -19.99 -11.00
C PHE A 18 1.06 -19.93 -10.06
N PRO A 19 1.72 -21.06 -9.75
CA PRO A 19 2.89 -21.06 -8.88
C PRO A 19 4.10 -20.44 -9.57
N VAL A 20 4.81 -19.56 -8.87
CA VAL A 20 6.03 -18.90 -9.40
C VAL A 20 7.13 -19.93 -9.69
N SER A 21 7.13 -21.06 -8.97
CA SER A 21 8.06 -22.17 -9.22
C SER A 21 7.84 -22.86 -10.57
N ASN A 22 6.68 -22.66 -11.22
CA ASN A 22 6.28 -23.37 -12.44
C ASN A 22 6.24 -24.90 -12.26
N THR A 23 5.97 -25.38 -11.05
CA THR A 23 5.92 -26.80 -10.72
C THR A 23 4.59 -27.17 -10.12
N ASP A 24 4.07 -28.35 -10.47
CA ASP A 24 2.89 -28.94 -9.85
C ASP A 24 3.23 -29.58 -8.49
N GLU A 25 2.24 -30.23 -7.87
CA GLU A 25 2.36 -30.92 -6.58
C GLU A 25 3.37 -32.09 -6.61
N ASN A 26 3.65 -32.64 -7.79
CA ASN A 26 4.60 -33.74 -8.01
C ASN A 26 6.00 -33.22 -8.39
N GLY A 27 6.20 -31.90 -8.42
CA GLY A 27 7.46 -31.27 -8.84
C GLY A 27 7.66 -31.27 -10.36
N GLN A 28 6.67 -31.65 -11.15
CA GLN A 28 6.74 -31.59 -12.61
C GLN A 28 6.49 -30.18 -13.11
N ARG A 29 7.21 -29.79 -14.16
CA ARG A 29 7.08 -28.47 -14.74
C ARG A 29 5.72 -28.31 -15.41
N MET A 30 4.94 -27.31 -15.01
CA MET A 30 3.57 -27.09 -15.50
C MET A 30 3.55 -26.51 -16.92
N ASN A 31 4.44 -25.58 -17.23
CA ASN A 31 4.51 -24.95 -18.55
C ASN A 31 5.95 -24.74 -19.02
N GLN A 32 6.33 -25.39 -20.12
CA GLN A 32 7.69 -25.30 -20.66
C GLN A 32 8.02 -23.95 -21.30
N SER A 33 7.02 -23.21 -21.81
CA SER A 33 7.24 -21.91 -22.46
C SER A 33 7.45 -20.77 -21.47
N LEU A 34 7.00 -20.91 -20.22
CA LEU A 34 7.16 -19.90 -19.19
C LEU A 34 8.49 -20.07 -18.46
N SER A 35 9.30 -19.01 -18.48
CA SER A 35 10.57 -18.96 -17.75
C SER A 35 10.34 -18.57 -16.28
N SER A 36 11.25 -18.97 -15.39
CA SER A 36 11.23 -18.55 -13.99
C SER A 36 11.36 -17.03 -13.83
N ALA A 37 12.17 -16.39 -14.68
CA ALA A 37 12.32 -14.94 -14.70
C ALA A 37 11.00 -14.23 -15.04
N PHE A 38 10.26 -14.73 -16.05
CA PHE A 38 8.94 -14.20 -16.43
C PHE A 38 7.95 -14.30 -15.27
N LEU A 39 7.87 -15.47 -14.63
CA LEU A 39 6.93 -15.69 -13.51
C LEU A 39 7.30 -14.86 -12.27
N THR A 40 8.59 -14.70 -12.00
CA THR A 40 9.07 -13.85 -10.91
C THR A 40 8.70 -12.39 -11.16
N ALA A 41 8.90 -11.90 -12.40
CA ALA A 41 8.54 -10.53 -12.78
C ALA A 41 7.02 -10.30 -12.73
N ALA A 42 6.23 -11.25 -13.23
CA ALA A 42 4.76 -11.20 -13.17
C ALA A 42 4.28 -11.13 -11.71
N TYR A 43 4.82 -11.99 -10.84
CA TYR A 43 4.54 -11.98 -9.41
C TYR A 43 4.90 -10.64 -8.77
N GLN A 44 6.13 -10.15 -8.98
CA GLN A 44 6.56 -8.88 -8.40
C GLN A 44 5.65 -7.73 -8.83
N GLN A 45 5.21 -7.70 -10.09
CA GLN A 45 4.32 -6.66 -10.58
C GLN A 45 2.92 -6.75 -9.95
N GLU A 46 2.35 -7.94 -9.83
CA GLU A 46 1.08 -8.17 -9.13
C GLU A 46 1.19 -7.69 -7.67
N ARG A 47 2.23 -8.13 -6.95
CA ARG A 47 2.45 -7.75 -5.54
C ARG A 47 2.62 -6.23 -5.38
N TRP A 48 3.39 -5.58 -6.24
CA TRP A 48 3.51 -4.12 -6.21
C TRP A 48 2.20 -3.40 -6.55
N SER A 49 1.36 -4.00 -7.41
CA SER A 49 0.02 -3.48 -7.66
C SER A 49 -0.83 -3.52 -6.39
N GLU A 50 -0.81 -4.64 -5.67
CA GLU A 50 -1.50 -4.79 -4.38
C GLU A 50 -0.97 -3.78 -3.33
N VAL A 51 0.35 -3.64 -3.18
CA VAL A 51 0.96 -2.67 -2.26
C VAL A 51 0.50 -1.25 -2.58
N ARG A 52 0.49 -0.83 -3.84
CA ARG A 52 0.02 0.51 -4.23
C ARG A 52 -1.46 0.71 -3.93
N ALA A 53 -2.29 -0.32 -4.12
CA ALA A 53 -3.71 -0.26 -3.79
C ALA A 53 -3.93 -0.07 -2.27
N GLU A 54 -3.25 -0.88 -1.44
CA GLU A 54 -3.31 -0.76 0.02
C GLU A 54 -2.81 0.60 0.52
N ARG A 55 -1.68 1.09 -0.01
CA ARG A 55 -1.16 2.43 0.27
C ARG A 55 -2.22 3.50 -0.02
N ASN A 56 -2.84 3.45 -1.19
CA ASN A 56 -3.86 4.42 -1.58
C ASN A 56 -5.08 4.37 -0.65
N THR A 57 -5.52 3.17 -0.26
CA THR A 57 -6.60 3.00 0.72
C THR A 57 -6.24 3.64 2.07
N ARG A 58 -5.01 3.42 2.56
CA ARG A 58 -4.54 4.01 3.83
C ARG A 58 -4.44 5.53 3.79
N ILE A 59 -3.97 6.09 2.68
CA ILE A 59 -3.96 7.55 2.48
C ILE A 59 -5.39 8.09 2.45
N ALA A 60 -6.27 7.48 1.66
CA ALA A 60 -7.67 7.90 1.56
C ALA A 60 -8.42 7.85 2.90
N ALA A 61 -8.07 6.91 3.78
CA ALA A 61 -8.63 6.86 5.14
C ALA A 61 -8.32 8.13 5.96
N THR A 62 -7.22 8.84 5.67
CA THR A 62 -6.85 10.10 6.33
C THR A 62 -7.65 11.31 5.82
N ASP A 63 -8.23 11.23 4.62
CA ASP A 63 -8.91 12.37 3.97
C ASP A 63 -10.05 12.91 4.84
N SER A 64 -10.85 12.01 5.45
CA SER A 64 -11.97 12.41 6.31
C SER A 64 -11.52 13.25 7.52
N ILE A 65 -10.32 12.99 8.03
CA ILE A 65 -9.73 13.70 9.17
C ILE A 65 -9.28 15.10 8.73
N TYR A 66 -8.59 15.20 7.58
CA TYR A 66 -8.22 16.49 7.00
C TYR A 66 -9.44 17.33 6.61
N MET A 67 -10.48 16.72 6.02
CA MET A 67 -11.71 17.42 5.67
C MET A 67 -12.44 17.95 6.89
N ARG A 68 -12.51 17.16 7.98
CA ARG A 68 -13.07 17.63 9.25
C ARG A 68 -12.27 18.82 9.81
N HIS A 69 -10.96 18.69 9.88
CA HIS A 69 -10.08 19.76 10.37
C HIS A 69 -10.23 21.04 9.55
N SER A 70 -10.25 20.92 8.22
CA SER A 70 -10.54 22.05 7.34
C SER A 70 -11.86 22.70 7.72
N ARG A 71 -12.98 21.96 7.76
CA ARG A 71 -14.29 22.50 8.14
C ARG A 71 -14.28 23.25 9.48
N GLU A 72 -13.54 22.76 10.47
CA GLU A 72 -13.39 23.45 11.76
C GLU A 72 -12.76 24.84 11.61
N LEU A 73 -11.69 24.96 10.82
CA LEU A 73 -11.07 26.24 10.48
C LEU A 73 -12.07 27.18 9.79
N TRP A 74 -12.85 26.66 8.85
CA TRP A 74 -13.89 27.44 8.15
C TRP A 74 -14.98 27.96 9.09
N THR A 75 -15.27 27.24 10.18
CA THR A 75 -16.23 27.66 11.20
C THR A 75 -15.65 28.62 12.24
N GLY A 76 -14.40 29.06 12.09
CA GLY A 76 -13.73 30.01 12.98
C GLY A 76 -13.03 29.40 14.19
N LYS A 77 -12.80 28.08 14.20
CA LYS A 77 -11.88 27.46 15.17
C LYS A 77 -10.44 27.75 14.78
N ILE A 78 -9.56 27.84 15.77
CA ILE A 78 -8.14 28.16 15.57
C ILE A 78 -7.29 26.99 16.10
N VAL A 79 -6.24 26.62 15.39
CA VAL A 79 -5.35 25.53 15.83
C VAL A 79 -4.60 25.94 17.09
N ASP A 80 -4.56 25.06 18.08
CA ASP A 80 -3.90 25.26 19.39
C ASP A 80 -4.39 26.47 20.20
N ASP A 81 -5.58 27.00 19.87
CA ASP A 81 -6.19 28.07 20.65
C ASP A 81 -6.71 27.57 22.01
N ALA A 82 -6.63 28.44 23.02
CA ALA A 82 -7.00 28.07 24.38
C ALA A 82 -8.52 27.96 24.57
N ASP A 83 -9.31 28.75 23.84
CA ASP A 83 -10.74 28.92 24.06
C ASP A 83 -11.59 28.21 23.00
N ASN A 84 -11.11 28.15 21.75
CA ASN A 84 -11.83 27.54 20.62
C ASN A 84 -10.91 26.72 19.69
N PRO A 85 -10.27 25.65 20.20
CA PRO A 85 -9.36 24.83 19.40
C PRO A 85 -10.07 23.99 18.34
N THR A 86 -9.34 23.70 17.26
CA THR A 86 -9.64 22.56 16.38
C THR A 86 -9.47 21.23 17.11
N THR A 87 -10.13 20.18 16.64
CA THR A 87 -10.00 18.82 17.21
C THR A 87 -8.56 18.28 17.09
N LEU A 88 -7.85 18.67 16.02
CA LEU A 88 -6.43 18.35 15.85
C LEU A 88 -5.58 19.54 16.29
N SER A 89 -4.60 19.28 17.15
CA SER A 89 -3.51 20.22 17.43
C SER A 89 -2.51 20.25 16.27
N SER A 90 -1.62 21.24 16.26
CA SER A 90 -0.49 21.28 15.32
C SER A 90 0.38 20.03 15.41
N GLY A 91 0.62 19.54 16.63
CA GLY A 91 1.38 18.31 16.86
C GLY A 91 0.71 17.06 16.25
N ASN A 92 -0.63 16.99 16.33
CA ASN A 92 -1.38 15.87 15.74
C ASN A 92 -1.40 15.95 14.21
N LEU A 93 -1.49 17.16 13.64
CA LEU A 93 -1.34 17.37 12.20
C LEU A 93 0.05 16.96 11.69
N ALA A 94 1.11 17.31 12.42
CA ALA A 94 2.47 16.91 12.06
C ALA A 94 2.61 15.39 12.01
N LYS A 95 2.14 14.67 13.04
CA LYS A 95 2.12 13.20 13.05
C LYS A 95 1.35 12.61 11.87
N LEU A 96 0.20 13.18 11.51
CA LEU A 96 -0.61 12.71 10.40
C LEU A 96 0.09 12.94 9.04
N ASN A 97 0.71 14.10 8.87
CA ASN A 97 1.49 14.43 7.68
C ASN A 97 2.68 13.46 7.52
N ASP A 98 3.43 13.21 8.59
CA ASP A 98 4.55 12.27 8.58
C ASP A 98 4.09 10.85 8.23
N TYR A 99 2.94 10.42 8.76
CA TYR A 99 2.33 9.14 8.41
C TYR A 99 1.99 9.05 6.91
N VAL A 100 1.31 10.06 6.36
CA VAL A 100 0.94 10.09 4.92
C VAL A 100 2.19 10.11 4.03
N GLN A 101 3.20 10.89 4.40
CA GLN A 101 4.46 10.94 3.67
C GLN A 101 5.18 9.58 3.70
N THR A 102 5.25 8.95 4.88
CA THR A 102 5.84 7.61 5.02
C THR A 102 5.13 6.58 4.14
N LEU A 103 3.80 6.64 4.05
CA LEU A 103 3.04 5.79 3.13
C LEU A 103 3.38 6.07 1.65
N ALA A 104 3.47 7.33 1.26
CA ALA A 104 3.77 7.74 -0.10
C ALA A 104 5.15 7.21 -0.57
N ASP A 105 6.11 7.16 0.35
CA ASP A 105 7.51 6.77 0.09
C ASP A 105 7.74 5.25 0.01
N ILE A 106 6.77 4.42 0.42
CA ILE A 106 6.90 2.94 0.43
C ILE A 106 7.48 2.37 -0.89
N PRO A 107 6.98 2.72 -2.09
CA PRO A 107 7.52 2.15 -3.32
C PRO A 107 8.99 2.52 -3.61
N GLN A 108 9.52 3.56 -2.97
CA GLN A 108 10.92 4.00 -3.12
C GLN A 108 11.83 3.40 -2.05
N GLN A 109 11.28 3.08 -0.87
CA GLN A 109 12.04 2.55 0.26
C GLN A 109 12.26 1.03 0.20
N TYR A 110 11.43 0.30 -0.55
CA TYR A 110 11.48 -1.15 -0.61
C TYR A 110 11.78 -1.64 -2.03
N SER A 111 12.66 -2.65 -2.13
CA SER A 111 12.94 -3.35 -3.39
C SER A 111 12.10 -4.63 -3.56
N ASP A 112 11.57 -5.19 -2.46
CA ASP A 112 10.70 -6.37 -2.44
C ASP A 112 9.32 -5.99 -1.85
N PRO A 113 8.21 -6.18 -2.60
CA PRO A 113 6.88 -5.88 -2.10
C PRO A 113 6.45 -6.76 -0.93
N ASP A 114 7.03 -7.96 -0.76
CA ASP A 114 6.73 -8.84 0.36
C ASP A 114 7.46 -8.42 1.66
N ALA A 115 8.43 -7.51 1.57
CA ALA A 115 9.18 -6.97 2.71
C ALA A 115 8.60 -5.65 3.25
N VAL A 116 7.54 -5.13 2.61
CA VAL A 116 6.93 -3.85 2.99
C VAL A 116 6.40 -3.92 4.43
N VAL A 117 6.90 -3.02 5.26
CA VAL A 117 6.38 -2.78 6.61
C VAL A 117 5.53 -1.50 6.59
N TRP A 118 4.27 -1.64 6.98
CA TRP A 118 3.34 -0.51 7.03
C TRP A 118 3.55 0.31 8.31
N PRO A 119 3.64 1.65 8.22
CA PRO A 119 3.64 2.48 9.41
C PRO A 119 2.32 2.31 10.18
N SER A 120 2.40 2.41 11.51
CA SER A 120 1.20 2.42 12.35
C SER A 120 0.47 3.74 12.20
N PHE A 121 -0.86 3.70 12.26
CA PHE A 121 -1.66 4.92 12.25
C PHE A 121 -1.35 5.76 13.51
N PRO A 122 -1.18 7.09 13.39
CA PRO A 122 -0.83 7.92 14.53
C PRO A 122 -1.97 8.03 15.56
N GLU A 123 -1.63 7.94 16.84
CA GLU A 123 -2.59 8.11 17.94
C GLU A 123 -2.69 9.59 18.35
N PHE A 124 -3.93 10.07 18.48
CA PHE A 124 -4.28 11.42 18.92
C PHE A 124 -5.73 11.52 19.43
#